data_AF-A0A6A8ESR3-F1
#
_entry.id   AF-A0A6A8ESR3-F1
#
_cell.length_a   1.000
_cell.length_b   1.000
_cell.length_c   1.000
_cell.angle_alpha   90.00
_cell.angle_beta   90.00
_cell.angle_gamma   90.00
#
_symmetry.space_group_name_H-M   'P 1'
#
loop_
_entity.id
_entity.type
_entity.pdbx_description
1 polymer ?
#
loop_
_entity_poly.entity_id
_entity_poly.type
_entity_poly.pdbx_seq_one_letter_code
_entity_poly.pdbx_strand_id
1 'polypeptide(L)'
;MDSGNTGVKIKKVTFDWKEINKSEVSSCYRVTCKITTDNGIEVEGSYFYQWDKPGVSGLGSFNWDRTPEASAEVEAFNVAFGRVQNVLPMVIIPKNENWN
;
A
#
# COMPACT_ATOMS: atom_id res chain seq x y z
N MET A 1 -2.98 3.10 -31.17
CA MET A 1 -3.48 2.13 -30.18
C MET A 1 -3.76 2.93 -28.93
N ASP A 2 -5.02 3.28 -28.71
CA ASP A 2 -5.46 4.02 -27.53
C ASP A 2 -5.24 3.13 -26.31
N SER A 3 -4.18 3.42 -25.55
CA SER A 3 -4.01 2.95 -24.20
C SER A 3 -5.17 3.52 -23.39
N GLY A 4 -6.26 2.75 -23.31
CA GLY A 4 -7.46 3.07 -22.56
C GLY A 4 -7.06 3.43 -21.15
N ASN A 5 -6.99 4.73 -20.89
CA ASN A 5 -6.88 5.26 -19.56
C ASN A 5 -8.21 4.89 -18.89
N THR A 6 -8.26 3.71 -18.26
CA THR A 6 -9.32 3.33 -17.36
C THR A 6 -9.22 4.34 -16.23
N GLY A 7 -9.92 5.47 -16.39
CA GLY A 7 -9.73 6.69 -15.61
C GLY A 7 -10.22 6.50 -14.18
N VAL A 8 -9.45 5.74 -13.39
CA VAL A 8 -9.70 5.55 -11.99
C VAL A 8 -9.31 6.82 -11.28
N LYS A 9 -10.31 7.63 -10.93
CA LYS A 9 -10.10 8.78 -10.08
C LYS A 9 -10.06 8.33 -8.64
N ILE A 10 -8.92 8.56 -8.00
CA ILE A 10 -8.74 8.35 -6.56
C ILE A 10 -9.36 9.54 -5.85
N LYS A 11 -10.31 9.27 -4.96
CA LYS A 11 -10.96 10.27 -4.12
C LYS A 11 -10.15 10.57 -2.88
N LYS A 12 -9.61 9.52 -2.25
CA LYS A 12 -8.93 9.62 -0.96
C LYS A 12 -7.88 8.51 -0.84
N VAL A 13 -6.74 8.86 -0.23
CA VAL A 13 -5.72 7.92 0.22
C VAL A 13 -5.51 8.15 1.70
N THR A 14 -5.49 7.08 2.50
CA THR A 14 -5.17 7.14 3.93
C THR A 14 -4.16 6.07 4.31
N PHE A 15 -3.31 6.39 5.28
CA PHE A 15 -2.33 5.47 5.83
C PHE A 15 -2.64 5.20 7.30
N ASP A 16 -2.51 3.94 7.69
CA ASP A 16 -2.58 3.48 9.08
C ASP A 16 -1.30 2.73 9.43
N TRP A 17 -0.67 3.15 10.52
CA TRP A 17 0.56 2.57 11.04
C TRP A 17 0.25 1.78 12.29
N LYS A 18 0.37 0.45 12.22
CA LYS A 18 0.18 -0.42 13.37
C LYS A 18 1.52 -0.99 13.83
N GLU A 19 1.91 -0.68 15.06
CA GLU A 19 3.04 -1.36 15.71
C GLU A 19 2.68 -2.84 15.90
N ILE A 20 3.54 -3.72 15.37
CA ILE A 20 3.37 -5.19 15.43
C ILE A 20 4.28 -5.77 16.50
N ASN A 21 5.50 -5.24 16.61
CA ASN A 21 6.47 -5.67 17.60
C ASN A 21 7.38 -4.50 17.95
N LYS A 22 7.77 -4.42 19.21
CA LYS A 22 8.81 -3.54 19.70
C LYS A 22 9.71 -4.34 20.62
N SER A 23 10.98 -4.38 20.28
CA SER A 23 12.02 -5.01 21.07
C SER A 23 13.02 -3.97 21.55
N GLU A 24 14.02 -4.39 22.33
CA GLU A 24 15.14 -3.53 22.69
C GLU A 24 15.95 -3.09 21.46
N VAL A 25 15.95 -3.92 20.40
CA VAL A 25 16.85 -3.80 19.25
C VAL A 25 16.19 -3.23 17.99
N SER A 26 14.87 -3.36 17.87
CA SER A 26 14.12 -2.97 16.68
C SER A 26 12.66 -2.66 16.98
N SER A 27 12.01 -1.95 16.06
CA SER A 27 10.55 -1.75 16.02
C SER A 27 10.03 -2.22 14.67
N CYS A 28 8.93 -2.97 14.66
CA CYS A 28 8.28 -3.46 13.46
C CYS A 28 6.85 -2.91 13.37
N TYR A 29 6.51 -2.38 12.20
CA TYR A 29 5.23 -1.78 11.90
C TYR A 29 4.60 -2.46 10.68
N ARG A 30 3.27 -2.53 10.65
CA ARG A 30 2.51 -2.77 9.44
C ARG A 30 1.91 -1.45 9.00
N VAL A 31 2.33 -0.99 7.83
CA VAL A 31 1.77 0.19 7.18
C VAL A 31 0.68 -0.27 6.24
N THR A 32 -0.53 0.23 6.42
CA THR A 32 -1.69 -0.10 5.60
C THR A 32 -2.09 1.14 4.83
N CYS A 33 -2.09 1.06 3.50
CA CYS A 33 -2.64 2.08 2.62
C CYS A 33 -4.06 1.69 2.21
N LYS A 34 -5.01 2.60 2.37
CA LYS A 34 -6.38 2.46 1.88
C LYS A 34 -6.64 3.51 0.81
N ILE A 35 -7.01 3.05 -0.37
CA ILE A 35 -7.43 3.89 -1.51
C ILE A 35 -8.94 3.80 -1.62
N THR A 36 -9.60 4.95 -1.55
CA THR A 36 -11.02 5.11 -1.88
C THR A 36 -11.12 5.78 -3.25
N THR A 37 -11.78 5.13 -4.19
CA THR A 37 -12.05 5.67 -5.53
C THR A 37 -13.32 6.52 -5.54
N ASP A 38 -13.51 7.33 -6.58
CA ASP A 38 -14.70 8.19 -6.70
C ASP A 38 -16.02 7.42 -6.79
N ASN A 39 -15.99 6.18 -7.30
CA ASN A 39 -17.16 5.28 -7.30
C ASN A 39 -17.38 4.54 -5.97
N GLY A 40 -16.66 4.92 -4.91
CA GLY A 40 -16.86 4.41 -3.55
C GLY A 40 -16.20 3.06 -3.27
N ILE A 41 -15.41 2.51 -4.19
CA ILE A 41 -14.67 1.27 -3.96
C ILE A 41 -13.48 1.57 -3.05
N GLU A 42 -13.32 0.73 -2.03
CA GLU A 42 -12.22 0.81 -1.10
C GLU A 42 -11.30 -0.39 -1.28
N VAL A 43 -10.02 -0.12 -1.47
CA VAL A 43 -8.99 -1.14 -1.66
C VAL A 43 -7.85 -0.88 -0.69
N GLU A 44 -7.40 -1.93 -0.04
CA GLU A 44 -6.30 -1.86 0.91
C GLU A 44 -5.05 -2.58 0.36
N GLY A 45 -3.88 -2.06 0.68
CA GLY A 45 -2.57 -2.67 0.48
C GLY A 45 -1.73 -2.47 1.74
N SER A 46 -0.81 -3.37 2.03
CA SER A 46 -0.02 -3.29 3.26
C SER A 46 1.44 -3.65 3.03
N TYR A 47 2.33 -3.00 3.76
CA TYR A 47 3.76 -3.27 3.79
C TYR A 47 4.24 -3.45 5.22
N PHE A 48 5.19 -4.37 5.43
CA PHE A 48 5.83 -4.59 6.73
C PHE A 48 7.15 -3.82 6.77
N TYR A 49 7.22 -2.87 7.68
CA TYR A 49 8.37 -2.04 7.92
C TYR A 49 9.08 -2.49 9.20
N GLN A 50 10.40 -2.65 9.13
CA GLN A 50 11.23 -2.87 10.31
C GLN A 50 12.27 -1.76 10.39
N TRP A 51 12.35 -1.16 11.56
CA TRP A 51 13.35 -0.17 11.92
C TRP A 51 14.26 -0.75 13.00
N ASP A 52 15.55 -0.84 12.73
CA ASP A 52 16.54 -1.22 13.74
C ASP A 52 17.00 0.02 14.51
N LYS A 53 17.05 -0.09 15.83
CA LYS A 53 17.42 1.05 16.67
C LYS A 53 18.90 1.41 16.48
N PRO A 54 19.25 2.70 16.57
CA PRO A 54 20.63 3.15 16.43
C PRO A 54 21.57 2.41 17.40
N GLY A 55 22.69 1.91 16.89
CA GLY A 55 23.75 1.31 17.69
C GLY A 55 23.51 -0.14 18.14
N VAL A 56 22.44 -0.79 17.68
CA VAL A 56 22.14 -2.17 18.07
C VAL A 56 22.51 -3.21 17.00
N SER A 57 22.62 -2.84 15.73
CA SER A 57 23.19 -3.75 14.74
C SER A 57 24.72 -3.83 14.96
N GLY A 58 25.25 -5.04 15.11
CA GLY A 58 26.70 -5.29 15.18
C GLY A 58 27.45 -4.98 13.88
N LEU A 59 26.76 -4.39 12.90
CA LEU A 59 27.26 -3.88 11.63
C LEU A 59 27.37 -2.36 11.77
N GLY A 60 28.50 -1.88 12.29
CA GLY A 60 28.69 -0.48 12.66
C GLY A 60 28.23 0.51 11.60
N SER A 61 27.58 1.61 12.03
CA SER A 61 27.19 2.80 11.25
C SER A 61 26.56 2.58 9.87
N PHE A 62 26.13 1.37 9.51
CA PHE A 62 25.74 1.03 8.14
C PHE A 62 24.21 0.95 8.04
N ASN A 63 23.62 2.06 7.59
CA ASN A 63 22.25 2.22 7.11
C ASN A 63 21.12 2.28 8.15
N TRP A 64 21.11 3.32 8.99
CA TRP A 64 19.87 3.76 9.66
C TRP A 64 18.79 4.22 8.68
N ASP A 65 19.18 4.47 7.42
CA ASP A 65 18.35 4.97 6.34
C ASP A 65 17.80 3.86 5.41
N ARG A 66 17.96 2.57 5.73
CA ARG A 66 17.68 1.51 4.74
C ARG A 66 16.22 1.29 4.37
N THR A 67 15.29 1.95 5.06
CA THR A 67 13.92 2.15 4.60
C THR A 67 13.38 3.42 5.28
N PRO A 68 13.45 4.61 4.68
CA PRO A 68 12.78 5.77 5.26
C PRO A 68 11.28 5.48 5.39
N GLU A 69 10.62 6.03 6.40
CA GLU A 69 9.18 5.82 6.65
C GLU A 69 8.34 6.11 5.39
N ALA A 70 8.77 7.08 4.59
CA ALA A 70 8.20 7.40 3.29
C ALA A 70 8.24 6.23 2.30
N SER A 71 9.27 5.37 2.33
CA SER A 71 9.32 4.16 1.50
C SER A 71 8.24 3.15 1.91
N ALA A 72 7.94 3.00 3.20
CA ALA A 72 6.93 2.05 3.64
C ALA A 72 5.51 2.46 3.18
N GLU A 73 5.21 3.76 3.20
CA GLU A 73 3.95 4.30 2.65
C GLU A 73 3.88 4.13 1.13
N VAL A 74 4.98 4.39 0.40
CA VAL A 74 5.05 4.19 -1.06
C VAL A 74 4.84 2.72 -1.42
N GLU A 75 5.48 1.79 -0.73
CA GLU A 75 5.29 0.35 -0.98
C GLU A 75 3.86 -0.08 -0.67
N ALA A 76 3.29 0.34 0.46
CA ALA A 76 1.89 0.05 0.80
C ALA A 76 0.92 0.64 -0.25
N PHE A 77 1.19 1.85 -0.74
CA PHE A 77 0.43 2.50 -1.81
C PHE A 77 0.53 1.74 -3.12
N ASN A 78 1.73 1.32 -3.54
CA ASN A 78 1.93 0.56 -4.78
C ASN A 78 1.16 -0.76 -4.74
N VAL A 79 1.15 -1.45 -3.59
CA VAL A 79 0.34 -2.66 -3.40
C VAL A 79 -1.16 -2.35 -3.51
N ALA A 80 -1.63 -1.29 -2.85
CA ALA A 80 -3.05 -0.90 -2.91
C ALA A 80 -3.46 -0.50 -4.33
N PHE A 81 -2.63 0.28 -5.02
CA PHE A 81 -2.86 0.76 -6.38
C PHE A 81 -2.86 -0.39 -7.40
N GLY A 82 -1.93 -1.33 -7.30
CA GLY A 82 -1.95 -2.54 -8.13
C GLY A 82 -3.23 -3.36 -7.93
N ARG A 83 -3.76 -3.42 -6.70
CA ARG A 83 -5.06 -4.06 -6.44
C ARG A 83 -6.23 -3.28 -7.03
N VAL A 84 -6.21 -1.95 -6.97
CA VAL A 84 -7.22 -1.09 -7.62
C VAL A 84 -7.30 -1.39 -9.12
N GLN A 85 -6.15 -1.51 -9.79
CA GLN A 85 -6.08 -1.88 -11.21
C GLN A 85 -6.67 -3.27 -11.51
N ASN A 86 -6.60 -4.21 -10.58
CA ASN A 86 -7.16 -5.55 -10.73
C ASN A 86 -8.66 -5.64 -10.38
N VAL A 87 -9.12 -4.91 -9.37
CA VAL A 87 -10.51 -5.00 -8.86
C VAL A 87 -11.48 -4.26 -9.77
N LEU A 88 -11.08 -3.11 -10.33
CA LEU A 88 -12.00 -2.26 -11.08
C LEU A 88 -12.54 -2.85 -12.38
N PRO A 89 -11.74 -3.57 -13.19
CA PRO A 89 -12.27 -4.32 -14.32
C PRO A 89 -13.36 -5.33 -13.91
N MET A 90 -13.28 -5.91 -12.70
CA MET A 90 -14.27 -6.90 -12.25
C MET A 90 -15.58 -6.27 -11.77
N VAL A 91 -15.56 -5.02 -11.29
CA VAL A 91 -16.75 -4.31 -10.79
C VAL A 91 -17.43 -3.48 -11.88
N ILE A 92 -16.69 -3.04 -12.90
CA ILE A 92 -17.20 -2.17 -13.98
C ILE A 92 -17.73 -2.95 -15.18
N ILE A 93 -17.38 -4.24 -15.37
CA ILE A 93 -18.06 -5.05 -16.40
C ILE A 93 -19.50 -5.27 -15.94
N PRO A 94 -20.52 -4.68 -16.61
CA PRO A 94 -21.89 -5.11 -16.37
C PRO A 94 -21.92 -6.58 -16.77
N LYS A 95 -22.39 -7.46 -15.89
CA LYS A 95 -22.95 -8.73 -16.34
C LYS A 95 -23.90 -8.38 -17.46
N ASN A 96 -23.56 -8.75 -18.69
CA ASN A 96 -24.38 -8.49 -19.86
C ASN A 96 -25.73 -9.15 -19.61
N GLU A 97 -26.74 -8.37 -19.24
CA GLU A 97 -28.14 -8.77 -19.00
C GLU A 97 -28.85 -9.09 -20.32
N ASN A 98 -28.16 -9.73 -21.26
CA ASN A 98 -28.74 -10.24 -22.49
C ASN A 98 -28.53 -11.75 -22.53
N TRP A 99 -29.26 -12.45 -21.64
CA TRP A 99 -29.70 -13.81 -21.95
C TRP A 99 -31.15 -13.68 -22.42
N ASN A 100 -31.31 -13.71 -23.75
CA ASN A 100 -32.58 -13.95 -24.42
C ASN A 100 -33.20 -15.27 -23.93
#